data_AF-A0ABD6CTI6-F1
#
_entry.id   AF-A0ABD6CTI6-F1
#
_cell.length_a   1.000
_cell.length_b   1.000
_cell.length_c   1.000
_cell.angle_alpha   90.00
_cell.angle_beta   90.00
_cell.angle_gamma   90.00
#
_symmetry.space_group_name_H-M   'P 1'
#
loop_
_entity.id
_entity.type
_entity.pdbx_description
1 polymer ?
#
loop_
_entity_poly.entity_id
_entity_poly.type
_entity_poly.pdbx_seq_one_letter_code
_entity_poly.pdbx_strand_id
1 'polypeptide(L)'
;MQKLRDDGGSGLVTVPKRYLEKDDVLEDGDIPGEIAVDVERLDRRTYAVRISEDGEFPDLQETEFVERIVGQRLFSEGFRPGSAD
;
A
#
# COMPACT_ATOMS: atom_id res chain seq x y z
N MET A 1 16.45 6.93 8.77
CA MET A 1 15.14 7.35 9.32
C MET A 1 14.71 8.60 8.58
N GLN A 2 13.59 8.57 7.87
CA GLN A 2 13.06 9.76 7.17
C GLN A 2 12.40 10.69 8.19
N LYS A 3 12.37 11.99 7.90
CA LYS A 3 11.70 13.02 8.72
C LYS A 3 10.39 13.39 8.05
N LEU A 4 9.30 13.49 8.82
CA LEU A 4 8.06 14.11 8.36
C LEU A 4 8.34 15.60 8.11
N ARG A 5 7.98 16.08 6.93
CA ARG A 5 8.09 17.50 6.58
C ARG A 5 6.72 18.16 6.64
N ASP A 6 6.69 19.44 6.96
CA ASP A 6 5.48 20.24 6.82
C ASP A 6 5.36 20.70 5.36
N ASP A 7 4.16 20.59 4.82
CA ASP A 7 3.78 21.09 3.51
C ASP A 7 2.38 21.70 3.60
N GLY A 8 2.32 23.02 3.85
CA GLY A 8 1.05 23.75 3.96
C GLY A 8 0.13 23.25 5.08
N GLY A 9 0.69 22.75 6.19
CA GLY A 9 -0.08 22.14 7.28
C GLY A 9 -0.40 20.66 7.09
N SER A 10 0.03 20.05 5.98
CA SER A 10 0.00 18.61 5.75
C SER A 10 1.36 17.98 6.03
N GLY A 11 1.35 16.72 6.50
CA GLY A 11 2.56 15.94 6.70
C GLY A 11 3.04 15.32 5.39
N LEU A 12 4.21 15.70 4.91
CA LEU A 12 4.83 15.14 3.71
C LEU A 12 5.80 14.00 4.04
N VAL A 13 5.56 12.85 3.41
CA VAL A 13 6.43 11.67 3.44
C VAL A 13 6.91 11.36 2.04
N THR A 14 8.09 10.78 1.91
CA THR A 14 8.69 10.46 0.60
C THR A 14 8.73 8.96 0.38
N VAL A 15 8.15 8.49 -0.73
CA VAL A 15 8.37 7.13 -1.24
C VAL A 15 9.70 7.11 -2.02
N PRO A 16 10.67 6.25 -1.65
CA PRO A 16 11.92 6.13 -2.40
C PRO A 16 11.72 5.74 -3.87
N LYS A 17 12.40 6.43 -4.80
CA LYS A 17 12.32 6.18 -6.27
C LYS A 17 12.48 4.69 -6.64
N ARG A 18 13.35 3.95 -5.95
CA ARG A 18 13.56 2.49 -6.19
C ARG A 18 12.34 1.60 -5.94
N TYR A 19 11.34 2.08 -5.20
CA TYR A 19 10.07 1.36 -5.03
C TYR A 19 9.12 1.75 -6.14
N LEU A 20 9.02 3.05 -6.45
CA LEU A 20 8.27 3.54 -7.60
C LEU A 20 8.71 2.87 -8.91
N GLU A 21 10.01 2.66 -9.10
CA GLU A 21 10.58 1.95 -10.25
C GLU A 21 10.20 0.46 -10.30
N LYS A 22 10.03 -0.19 -9.14
CA LYS A 22 9.62 -1.61 -9.08
C LYS A 22 8.14 -1.80 -9.36
N ASP A 23 7.36 -0.76 -9.10
CA ASP A 23 5.91 -0.74 -9.25
C ASP A 23 5.52 -0.03 -10.56
N ASP A 24 6.47 0.14 -11.50
CA ASP A 24 6.28 0.76 -12.82
C ASP A 24 5.62 2.16 -12.81
N VAL A 25 5.80 2.90 -11.71
CA VAL A 25 5.22 4.24 -11.52
C VAL A 25 6.00 5.34 -12.28
N LEU A 26 7.28 5.10 -12.58
CA LEU A 26 8.14 6.12 -13.19
C LEU A 26 8.03 6.10 -14.72
N GLU A 27 7.90 7.27 -15.32
CA GLU A 27 7.99 7.48 -16.77
C GLU A 27 9.40 7.97 -17.12
N ASP A 28 10.15 7.20 -17.90
CA ASP A 28 11.55 7.49 -18.25
C ASP A 28 12.47 7.80 -17.04
N GLY A 29 12.16 7.22 -15.88
CA GLY A 29 12.91 7.38 -14.62
C GLY A 29 12.49 8.59 -13.76
N ASP A 30 11.46 9.30 -14.19
CA ASP A 30 10.89 10.44 -13.48
C ASP A 30 9.45 10.19 -13.01
N ILE A 31 9.04 10.96 -12.00
CA ILE A 31 7.67 10.88 -11.48
C ILE A 31 6.78 11.59 -12.51
N PRO A 32 5.72 10.93 -13.01
CA PRO A 32 4.79 11.54 -13.96
C PRO A 32 4.18 12.83 -13.41
N GLY A 33 3.88 13.77 -14.31
CA GLY A 33 3.32 15.08 -13.94
C GLY A 33 1.92 15.00 -13.34
N GLU A 34 1.16 13.97 -13.73
CA GLU A 34 -0.17 13.68 -13.20
C GLU A 34 -0.25 12.19 -12.84
N ILE A 35 -0.45 11.89 -11.55
CA ILE A 35 -0.73 10.55 -11.07
C ILE A 35 -1.66 10.63 -9.87
N ALA A 36 -2.70 9.79 -9.87
CA ALA A 36 -3.64 9.78 -8.76
C ALA A 36 -3.04 9.02 -7.58
N VAL A 37 -3.14 9.62 -6.40
CA VAL A 37 -2.67 9.05 -5.14
C VAL A 37 -3.80 9.14 -4.14
N ASP A 38 -4.05 8.05 -3.44
CA ASP A 38 -4.97 8.00 -2.31
C ASP A 38 -4.23 7.70 -1.00
N VAL A 39 -4.68 8.33 0.08
CA VAL A 39 -4.12 8.14 1.42
C VAL A 39 -5.22 7.72 2.36
N GLU A 40 -5.18 6.45 2.79
CA GLU A 40 -6.16 5.88 3.68
C GLU A 40 -5.59 5.72 5.10
N ARG A 41 -6.34 6.17 6.11
CA ARG A 41 -5.96 5.93 7.51
C ARG A 41 -6.42 4.54 7.93
N LEU A 42 -5.46 3.68 8.29
CA LEU A 42 -5.73 2.31 8.75
C LEU A 42 -5.95 2.23 10.27
N ASP A 43 -5.15 2.98 11.05
CA ASP A 43 -5.24 3.00 12.51
C ASP A 43 -4.61 4.29 13.08
N ARG A 44 -4.43 4.38 14.39
CA ARG A 44 -3.72 5.48 15.06
C ARG A 44 -2.28 5.57 14.55
N ARG A 45 -2.02 6.66 13.81
CA ARG A 45 -0.71 6.99 13.21
C ARG A 45 -0.22 5.98 12.17
N THR A 46 -1.14 5.23 11.58
CA THR A 46 -0.86 4.25 10.52
C THR A 46 -1.69 4.60 9.30
N TYR A 47 -1.02 4.77 8.16
CA TYR A 47 -1.62 5.20 6.91
C TYR A 47 -1.11 4.32 5.78
N ALA A 48 -1.98 4.02 4.82
CA ALA A 48 -1.62 3.46 3.53
C ALA A 48 -1.54 4.59 2.50
N VAL A 49 -0.57 4.48 1.60
CA VAL A 49 -0.50 5.30 0.39
C VAL A 49 -0.68 4.36 -0.78
N ARG A 50 -1.66 4.64 -1.63
CA ARG A 50 -1.93 3.90 -2.85
C ARG A 50 -1.74 4.80 -4.05
N ILE A 51 -1.08 4.27 -5.06
CA ILE A 51 -0.85 4.94 -6.33
C ILE A 51 -1.75 4.24 -7.34
N SER A 52 -2.47 4.99 -8.16
CA SER A 52 -3.38 4.39 -9.14
C SER A 52 -2.61 3.63 -10.21
N GLU A 53 -3.14 2.47 -10.60
CA GLU A 53 -2.75 1.69 -11.77
C GLU A 53 -3.93 1.70 -12.73
N ASP A 54 -3.73 2.18 -13.96
CA ASP A 54 -4.78 2.29 -15.00
C ASP A 54 -6.08 3.00 -14.55
N GLY A 55 -5.96 3.96 -13.63
CA GLY A 55 -7.08 4.75 -13.12
C GLY A 55 -7.84 4.12 -11.94
N GLU A 56 -7.43 2.95 -11.48
CA GLU A 56 -7.97 2.29 -10.30
C GLU A 56 -6.92 2.23 -9.17
N PHE A 57 -7.39 2.19 -7.92
CA PHE A 57 -6.48 2.05 -6.78
C PHE A 57 -6.42 0.58 -6.34
N PRO A 58 -5.24 0.04 -6.05
CA PRO A 58 -5.13 -1.31 -5.51
C PRO A 58 -6.00 -1.51 -4.25
N ASP A 59 -6.78 -2.59 -4.19
CA ASP A 59 -7.54 -2.91 -2.99
C ASP A 59 -6.60 -3.40 -1.89
N LEU A 60 -6.66 -2.76 -0.73
CA LEU A 60 -5.85 -3.14 0.43
C LEU A 60 -6.13 -4.58 0.88
N GLN A 61 -7.37 -5.05 0.77
CA GLN A 61 -7.78 -6.38 1.20
C GLN A 61 -7.20 -7.48 0.29
N GLU A 62 -7.02 -7.17 -0.98
CA GLU A 62 -6.49 -8.09 -2.00
C GLU A 62 -4.96 -8.02 -2.11
N THR A 63 -4.30 -7.17 -1.30
CA THR A 63 -2.83 -7.18 -1.26
C THR A 63 -2.31 -8.50 -0.69
N GLU A 64 -1.31 -9.09 -1.37
CA GLU A 64 -0.67 -10.34 -0.95
C GLU A 64 -0.23 -10.31 0.53
N PHE A 65 0.21 -9.14 1.01
CA PHE A 65 0.58 -8.96 2.41
C PHE A 65 -0.58 -9.20 3.37
N VAL A 66 -1.76 -8.64 3.08
CA VAL A 66 -2.97 -8.81 3.91
C VAL A 66 -3.47 -10.24 3.81
N GLU A 67 -3.59 -10.79 2.60
CA GLU A 67 -4.00 -12.18 2.39
C GLU A 67 -3.11 -13.16 3.14
N ARG A 68 -1.78 -12.95 3.11
CA ARG A 68 -0.82 -13.77 3.84
C ARG A 68 -1.02 -13.68 5.35
N ILE A 69 -1.28 -12.50 5.91
CA ILE A 69 -1.56 -12.34 7.35
C ILE A 69 -2.82 -13.10 7.72
N VAL A 70 -3.89 -12.95 6.93
CA VAL A 70 -5.17 -13.64 7.15
C VAL A 70 -4.96 -15.15 7.11
N GLY A 71 -4.28 -15.66 6.08
CA GLY A 71 -3.95 -17.09 5.97
C GLY A 71 -3.18 -17.61 7.17
N GLN A 72 -2.14 -16.90 7.61
CA GLN A 72 -1.35 -17.28 8.80
C GLN A 72 -2.20 -17.33 10.07
N ARG A 73 -3.16 -16.41 10.25
CA ARG A 73 -4.08 -16.41 11.39
C ARG A 73 -5.04 -17.59 11.33
N LEU A 74 -5.66 -17.83 10.18
CA LEU A 74 -6.56 -18.97 9.98
C LEU A 74 -5.86 -20.30 10.29
N PHE A 75 -4.64 -20.52 9.79
CA PHE A 75 -3.86 -21.72 10.10
C PHE A 75 -3.53 -21.83 11.59
N SER A 76 -3.20 -20.72 12.26
CA SER A 76 -2.89 -20.69 13.69
C SER A 76 -4.11 -20.98 14.57
N GLU A 77 -5.29 -20.56 14.13
CA GLU A 77 -6.59 -20.80 14.80
C GLU A 77 -7.16 -22.21 14.52
N GLY A 78 -6.40 -23.05 13.79
CA GLY A 78 -6.78 -24.44 13.52
C GLY A 78 -7.77 -24.60 12.38
N PHE A 79 -7.98 -23.57 11.55
CA PHE A 79 -8.72 -23.71 10.30
C PHE A 79 -7.99 -24.68 9.38
N ARG A 80 -8.65 -25.79 9.02
CA ARG A 80 -8.16 -26.75 8.05
C ARG A 80 -9.08 -26.68 6.83
N PRO A 81 -8.60 -26.21 5.66
CA PRO A 81 -9.42 -26.22 4.47
C PRO A 81 -9.75 -27.68 4.12
N GLY A 82 -11.03 -28.06 4.26
CA GLY A 82 -11.51 -29.44 4.09
C GLY A 82 -12.57 -29.91 5.09
N SER A 83 -12.96 -29.11 6.09
CA SER A 83 -14.06 -29.44 7.02
C SER A 83 -15.37 -28.75 6.67
N ALA A 84 -15.73 -28.73 5.38
CA ALA A 84 -17.08 -28.44 4.91
C ALA A 84 -17.63 -29.75 4.33
N ASP A 85 -18.38 -30.49 5.14
CA ASP A 85 -19.34 -31.49 4.66
C ASP A 85 -20.55 -30.78 4.03
#